data_AF-G0IY11-F1
#
_entry.id   AF-G0IY11-F1
#
_cell.length_a   1.000
_cell.length_b   1.000
_cell.length_c   1.000
_cell.angle_alpha   90.00
_cell.angle_beta   90.00
_cell.angle_gamma   90.00
#
_symmetry.space_group_name_H-M   'P 1'
#
loop_
_entity.id
_entity.type
_entity.pdbx_description
1 polymer ?
#
loop_
_entity_poly.entity_id
_entity_poly.type
_entity_poly.pdbx_seq_one_letter_code
_entity_poly.pdbx_strand_id
1 'polypeptide(L)'
;MKNLIVVLLMLASFQVMGQRMNEYTASNGITYKPGDTIELNQGSGANGDFVYLTIGGWAAGSSNQMLGANFAGLAVDLKKIRTVKFKGAEKILFTVGGGNITNYHLYIEQAIESCEVKPCKEPEAAATGESKLDKLKKLKDLLDMEAITQAEYDQMKKEILE
;
A
#
# COMPACT_ATOMS: atom_id res chain seq x y z
N MET A 1 37.12 14.39 43.30
CA MET A 1 36.79 14.33 41.86
C MET A 1 36.64 12.88 41.36
N LYS A 2 35.87 12.03 42.06
CA LYS A 2 35.66 10.62 41.66
C LYS A 2 34.17 10.24 41.55
N ASN A 3 33.29 11.07 42.11
CA ASN A 3 31.84 10.83 42.17
C ASN A 3 31.07 11.58 41.07
N LEU A 4 31.73 12.40 40.25
CA LEU A 4 31.10 13.16 39.16
C LEU A 4 31.03 12.38 37.85
N ILE A 5 31.81 11.30 37.71
CA ILE A 5 31.88 10.50 36.47
C ILE A 5 30.72 9.48 36.40
N VAL A 6 30.12 9.10 37.53
CA VAL A 6 29.06 8.08 37.56
C VAL A 6 27.70 8.65 37.10
N VAL A 7 27.46 9.95 37.24
CA VAL A 7 26.18 10.58 36.86
C VAL A 7 26.06 10.77 35.33
N LEU A 8 27.18 10.89 34.61
CA LEU A 8 27.16 11.09 33.16
C LEU A 8 26.88 9.80 32.36
N LEU A 9 27.03 8.63 32.98
CA LEU A 9 26.82 7.31 32.35
C LEU A 9 25.37 6.82 32.37
N MET A 10 24.46 7.46 33.13
CA MET A 10 23.05 7.07 33.18
C MET A 10 22.14 7.77 32.16
N LEU A 11 22.64 8.78 31.43
CA LEU A 11 21.82 9.59 30.51
C LEU A 11 21.80 9.08 29.06
N ALA A 12 22.44 7.94 28.76
CA ALA A 12 22.53 7.39 27.40
C ALA A 12 21.47 6.30 27.11
N SER A 13 20.32 6.32 27.78
CA SER A 13 19.13 5.61 27.28
C SER A 13 18.34 6.53 26.36
N PHE A 14 18.96 6.92 25.24
CA PHE A 14 18.19 7.38 24.08
C PHE A 14 17.32 6.21 23.67
N GLN A 15 16.06 6.25 24.10
CA GLN A 15 15.05 5.36 23.60
C GLN A 15 15.07 5.51 22.08
N VAL A 16 15.43 4.43 21.39
CA VAL A 16 15.15 4.29 19.97
C VAL A 16 13.63 4.23 19.87
N MET A 17 12.97 5.38 19.95
CA MET A 17 11.59 5.53 19.51
C MET A 17 11.64 5.21 18.03
N GLY A 18 11.24 3.98 17.67
CA GLY A 18 11.11 3.59 16.28
C GLY A 18 10.39 4.68 15.52
N GLN A 19 10.99 5.13 14.42
CA GLN A 19 10.51 6.26 13.63
C GLN A 19 9.05 6.01 13.25
N ARG A 20 8.14 6.74 13.88
CA ARG A 20 6.74 6.76 13.49
C ARG A 20 6.65 7.60 12.23
N MET A 21 6.18 7.00 11.16
CA MET A 21 5.93 7.71 9.91
C MET A 21 4.54 8.32 9.96
N ASN A 22 4.41 9.56 9.51
CA ASN A 22 3.13 10.27 9.45
C ASN A 22 2.36 9.95 8.17
N GLU A 23 3.07 9.49 7.13
CA GLU A 23 2.48 9.03 5.89
C GLU A 23 3.39 8.01 5.21
N TYR A 24 2.84 7.20 4.31
CA TYR A 24 3.59 6.26 3.48
C TYR A 24 2.90 6.03 2.15
N THR A 25 3.62 6.22 1.04
CA THR A 25 3.14 5.87 -0.30
C THR A 25 3.49 4.41 -0.60
N ALA A 26 2.45 3.58 -0.74
CA ALA A 26 2.60 2.15 -1.00
C ALA A 26 2.70 1.83 -2.49
N SER A 27 3.02 0.57 -2.81
CA SER A 27 3.17 0.11 -4.21
C SER A 27 1.90 0.15 -5.06
N ASN A 28 0.72 0.30 -4.47
CA ASN A 28 -0.53 0.55 -5.20
C ASN A 28 -0.77 2.04 -5.53
N GLY A 29 0.21 2.91 -5.29
CA GLY A 29 0.13 4.34 -5.58
C GLY A 29 -0.65 5.17 -4.54
N ILE A 30 -1.17 4.55 -3.48
CA ILE A 30 -1.89 5.27 -2.42
C ILE A 30 -0.91 5.74 -1.34
N THR A 31 -1.06 7.00 -0.94
CA THR A 31 -0.42 7.55 0.25
C THR A 31 -1.33 7.41 1.46
N TYR A 32 -0.95 6.54 2.39
CA TYR A 32 -1.67 6.26 3.63
C TYR A 32 -1.20 7.13 4.79
N LYS A 33 -2.12 7.50 5.68
CA LYS A 33 -1.92 8.29 6.89
C LYS A 33 -2.65 7.67 8.08
N PRO A 34 -2.14 7.79 9.32
CA PRO A 34 -2.90 7.42 10.51
C PRO A 34 -4.28 8.12 10.51
N GLY A 35 -5.34 7.35 10.64
CA GLY A 35 -6.73 7.78 10.51
C GLY A 35 -7.44 7.24 9.27
N ASP A 36 -6.69 6.86 8.23
CA ASP A 36 -7.27 6.31 7.01
C ASP A 36 -7.91 4.94 7.24
N THR A 37 -8.95 4.65 6.46
CA THR A 37 -9.59 3.33 6.44
C THR A 37 -9.06 2.50 5.28
N ILE A 38 -8.76 1.23 5.55
CA ILE A 38 -8.29 0.25 4.58
C ILE A 38 -9.33 -0.86 4.51
N GLU A 39 -9.85 -1.14 3.32
CA GLU A 39 -10.79 -2.24 3.12
C GLU A 39 -10.02 -3.55 2.89
N LEU A 40 -10.40 -4.59 3.63
CA LEU A 40 -9.90 -5.94 3.44
C LEU A 40 -10.60 -6.59 2.25
N ASN A 41 -9.82 -7.24 1.41
CA ASN A 41 -10.33 -8.01 0.28
C ASN A 41 -10.51 -9.47 0.70
N GLN A 42 -9.93 -10.43 -0.03
CA GLN A 42 -9.93 -11.85 0.29
C GLN A 42 -8.55 -12.25 0.84
N GLY A 43 -8.50 -13.12 1.84
CA GLY A 43 -7.23 -13.66 2.33
C GLY A 43 -6.53 -14.53 1.29
N SER A 44 -5.19 -14.45 1.23
CA SER A 44 -4.37 -15.12 0.23
C SER A 44 -3.93 -16.54 0.61
N GLY A 45 -4.25 -16.97 1.83
CA GLY A 45 -3.96 -18.32 2.32
C GLY A 45 -4.85 -19.39 1.67
N ALA A 46 -4.44 -20.65 1.81
CA ALA A 46 -5.11 -21.78 1.16
C ALA A 46 -6.58 -21.95 1.59
N ASN A 47 -6.95 -21.45 2.76
CA ASN A 47 -8.32 -21.50 3.29
C ASN A 47 -9.02 -20.12 3.26
N GLY A 48 -8.48 -19.17 2.50
CA GLY A 48 -8.95 -17.77 2.49
C GLY A 48 -8.52 -16.97 3.72
N ASP A 49 -7.59 -17.50 4.50
CA ASP A 49 -6.93 -16.86 5.62
C ASP A 49 -6.01 -15.71 5.17
N PHE A 50 -5.93 -14.64 5.97
CA PHE A 50 -5.09 -13.49 5.69
C PHE A 50 -3.66 -13.74 6.17
N VAL A 51 -2.73 -13.92 5.23
CA VAL A 51 -1.31 -14.19 5.47
C VAL A 51 -0.59 -12.94 5.95
N TYR A 52 -1.01 -11.77 5.50
CA TYR A 52 -0.32 -10.50 5.77
C TYR A 52 -1.08 -9.59 6.74
N LEU A 53 -2.19 -10.06 7.30
CA LEU A 53 -2.91 -9.47 8.41
C LEU A 53 -2.94 -10.43 9.61
N THR A 54 -2.21 -10.09 10.67
CA THR A 54 -2.10 -10.93 11.87
C THR A 54 -2.54 -10.20 13.14
N ILE A 55 -2.86 -10.96 14.18
CA ILE A 55 -3.18 -10.40 15.51
C ILE A 55 -1.95 -9.67 16.05
N GLY A 56 -2.15 -8.43 16.50
CA GLY A 56 -1.13 -7.54 17.05
C GLY A 56 -1.46 -7.00 18.43
N GLY A 57 -0.57 -6.14 18.95
CA GLY A 57 -0.77 -5.46 20.23
C GLY A 57 -0.81 -6.40 21.44
N TRP A 58 -1.70 -6.15 22.39
CA TRP A 58 -1.79 -6.91 23.65
C TRP A 58 -2.28 -8.35 23.46
N ALA A 59 -3.02 -8.61 22.37
CA ALA A 59 -3.55 -9.92 22.03
C ALA A 59 -2.57 -10.75 21.20
N ALA A 60 -1.41 -10.19 20.80
CA ALA A 60 -0.38 -10.94 20.11
C ALA A 60 0.24 -11.97 21.08
N GLY A 61 -0.05 -13.25 20.85
CA GLY A 61 0.63 -14.36 21.53
C GLY A 61 2.04 -14.60 21.01
N SER A 62 2.66 -15.73 21.39
CA SER A 62 3.98 -16.14 20.88
C SER A 62 3.97 -16.54 19.39
N SER A 63 2.78 -16.74 18.81
CA SER A 63 2.61 -17.06 17.40
C SER A 63 1.88 -15.93 16.67
N ASN A 64 2.35 -15.63 15.46
CA ASN A 64 1.73 -14.63 14.60
C ASN A 64 0.44 -15.25 14.04
N GLN A 65 -0.68 -15.03 14.72
CA GLN A 65 -1.95 -15.65 14.35
C GLN A 65 -2.60 -14.90 13.19
N MET A 66 -2.82 -15.61 12.08
CA MET A 66 -3.49 -15.10 10.89
C MET A 66 -4.99 -14.95 11.12
N LEU A 67 -5.60 -13.98 10.44
CA LEU A 67 -7.04 -13.77 10.49
C LEU A 67 -7.76 -14.72 9.53
N GLY A 68 -8.96 -15.16 9.90
CA GLY A 68 -9.78 -16.05 9.06
C GLY A 68 -10.48 -15.33 7.91
N ALA A 69 -10.96 -16.10 6.93
CA ALA A 69 -11.69 -15.60 5.76
C ALA A 69 -12.93 -14.75 6.10
N ASN A 70 -13.49 -14.91 7.31
CA ASN A 70 -14.64 -14.14 7.80
C ASN A 70 -14.36 -12.64 7.98
N PHE A 71 -13.11 -12.20 7.87
CA PHE A 71 -12.73 -10.78 7.89
C PHE A 71 -12.76 -10.12 6.50
N ALA A 72 -13.03 -10.88 5.43
CA ALA A 72 -13.14 -10.34 4.09
C ALA A 72 -14.27 -9.30 3.98
N GLY A 73 -13.99 -8.20 3.26
CA GLY A 73 -14.92 -7.09 3.07
C GLY A 73 -15.07 -6.15 4.28
N LEU A 74 -14.35 -6.40 5.39
CA LEU A 74 -14.35 -5.48 6.53
C LEU A 74 -13.37 -4.33 6.30
N ALA A 75 -13.67 -3.20 6.94
CA ALA A 75 -12.81 -2.03 6.99
C ALA A 75 -11.98 -2.01 8.29
N VAL A 76 -10.71 -1.64 8.19
CA VAL A 76 -9.82 -1.44 9.33
C VAL A 76 -9.19 -0.05 9.29
N ASP A 77 -9.06 0.57 10.46
CA ASP A 77 -8.49 1.92 10.57
C ASP A 77 -6.99 1.85 10.79
N LEU A 78 -6.21 2.58 9.99
CA LEU A 78 -4.78 2.75 10.18
C LEU A 78 -4.50 3.58 11.43
N LYS A 79 -3.86 2.98 12.43
CA LYS A 79 -3.50 3.64 13.68
C LYS A 79 -2.05 4.13 13.68
N LYS A 80 -1.12 3.33 13.13
CA LYS A 80 0.33 3.62 13.16
C LYS A 80 1.04 3.01 11.96
N ILE A 81 2.06 3.71 11.46
CA ILE A 81 2.96 3.23 10.42
C ILE A 81 4.38 3.06 11.00
N ARG A 82 5.02 1.93 10.72
CA ARG A 82 6.40 1.63 11.16
C ARG A 82 7.17 0.85 10.11
N THR A 83 8.46 1.09 10.02
CA THR A 83 9.40 0.19 9.34
C THR A 83 9.92 -0.85 10.32
N VAL A 84 9.90 -2.13 9.92
CA VAL A 84 10.43 -3.24 10.71
C VAL A 84 11.48 -3.98 9.90
N LYS A 85 12.55 -4.44 10.56
CA LYS A 85 13.56 -5.29 9.94
C LYS A 85 13.23 -6.74 10.23
N PHE A 86 13.03 -7.53 9.18
CA PHE A 86 12.82 -8.97 9.27
C PHE A 86 13.86 -9.71 8.43
N LYS A 87 14.73 -10.48 9.08
CA LYS A 87 15.84 -11.21 8.43
C LYS A 87 16.69 -10.34 7.50
N GLY A 88 16.96 -9.09 7.90
CA GLY A 88 17.76 -8.14 7.12
C GLY A 88 17.00 -7.36 6.05
N ALA A 89 15.76 -7.74 5.71
CA ALA A 89 14.90 -6.97 4.83
C ALA A 89 14.05 -5.97 5.61
N GLU A 90 13.90 -4.76 5.08
CA GLU A 90 12.97 -3.76 5.61
C GLU A 90 11.55 -4.04 5.08
N LYS A 91 10.58 -4.02 5.99
CA LYS A 91 9.16 -4.17 5.69
C LYS A 91 8.37 -3.04 6.31
N ILE A 92 7.28 -2.65 5.67
CA ILE A 92 6.37 -1.63 6.17
C ILE A 92 5.22 -2.33 6.90
N LEU A 93 5.10 -2.02 8.19
CA LEU A 93 4.11 -2.61 9.08
C LEU A 93 3.12 -1.53 9.52
N PHE A 94 1.88 -1.72 9.15
CA PHE A 94 0.75 -0.95 9.63
C PHE A 94 0.19 -1.60 10.88
N THR A 95 -0.10 -0.79 11.89
CA THR A 95 -0.98 -1.20 12.99
C THR A 95 -2.37 -0.71 12.65
N VAL A 96 -3.32 -1.62 12.50
CA VAL A 96 -4.71 -1.31 12.14
C VAL A 96 -5.67 -1.78 13.23
N GLY A 97 -6.83 -1.13 13.34
CA GLY A 97 -7.89 -1.52 14.30
C GLY A 97 -9.20 -1.80 13.58
N GLY A 98 -9.89 -2.87 13.96
CA GLY A 98 -11.18 -3.28 13.36
C GLY A 98 -12.40 -2.90 14.21
N GLY A 99 -12.33 -1.80 14.96
CA GLY A 99 -13.41 -1.35 15.86
C GLY A 99 -13.53 -2.09 17.20
N ASN A 100 -12.67 -3.08 17.46
CA ASN A 100 -12.57 -3.77 18.75
C ASN A 100 -11.29 -3.36 19.51
N ILE A 101 -11.10 -3.91 20.72
CA ILE A 101 -9.92 -3.61 21.56
C ILE A 101 -8.62 -4.21 21.00
N THR A 102 -8.71 -5.10 20.02
CA THR A 102 -7.57 -5.79 19.42
C THR A 102 -7.05 -4.99 18.24
N ASN A 103 -5.72 -4.80 18.20
CA ASN A 103 -5.06 -4.25 17.04
C ASN A 103 -4.49 -5.38 16.20
N TYR A 104 -4.29 -5.11 14.92
CA TYR A 104 -3.73 -6.05 13.97
C TYR A 104 -2.47 -5.48 13.33
N HIS A 105 -1.62 -6.37 12.87
CA HIS A 105 -0.41 -6.08 12.14
C HIS A 105 -0.65 -6.39 10.66
N LEU A 106 -0.63 -5.35 9.84
CA LEU A 106 -0.82 -5.43 8.41
C LEU A 106 0.51 -5.14 7.71
N TYR A 107 1.07 -6.14 7.04
CA TYR A 107 2.25 -5.98 6.19
C TYR A 107 1.81 -5.44 4.83
N ILE A 108 1.65 -4.11 4.74
CA ILE A 108 0.88 -3.45 3.68
C ILE A 108 1.36 -3.78 2.27
N GLU A 109 2.67 -3.78 2.03
CA GLU A 109 3.23 -4.05 0.69
C GLU A 109 2.91 -5.47 0.21
N GLN A 110 3.07 -6.45 1.10
CA GLN A 110 2.77 -7.84 0.78
C GLN A 110 1.25 -8.08 0.67
N ALA A 111 0.45 -7.41 1.50
CA ALA A 111 -1.00 -7.48 1.42
C ALA A 111 -1.52 -6.89 0.11
N ILE A 112 -0.91 -5.80 -0.39
CA ILE A 112 -1.19 -5.21 -1.70
C ILE A 112 -0.79 -6.18 -2.82
N GLU A 113 0.41 -6.76 -2.75
CA GLU A 113 0.94 -7.69 -3.75
C GLU A 113 0.11 -8.97 -3.87
N SER A 114 -0.42 -9.45 -2.75
CA SER A 114 -1.28 -10.65 -2.66
C SER A 114 -2.78 -10.35 -2.81
N CYS A 115 -3.15 -9.10 -3.08
CA CYS A 115 -4.54 -8.62 -3.12
C CYS A 115 -5.39 -8.93 -1.87
N GLU A 116 -4.80 -8.91 -0.67
CA GLU A 116 -5.51 -9.01 0.61
C GLU A 116 -6.19 -7.71 1.06
N VAL A 117 -5.85 -6.58 0.46
CA VAL A 117 -6.44 -5.25 0.73
C VAL A 117 -6.90 -4.59 -0.57
N LYS A 118 -7.79 -3.59 -0.44
CA LYS A 118 -8.25 -2.77 -1.58
C LYS A 118 -7.77 -1.32 -1.50
N PRO A 119 -7.49 -0.69 -2.66
CA PRO A 119 -7.19 -1.38 -3.92
C PRO A 119 -5.91 -2.20 -3.78
N CYS A 120 -5.87 -3.36 -4.42
CA CYS A 120 -4.61 -4.09 -4.50
C CYS A 120 -3.71 -3.50 -5.58
N LYS A 121 -2.56 -4.11 -5.83
CA LYS A 121 -1.71 -3.66 -6.92
C LYS A 121 -2.48 -3.91 -8.22
N GLU A 122 -2.95 -2.84 -8.85
CA GLU A 122 -3.44 -2.99 -10.22
C GLU A 122 -2.28 -3.57 -11.04
N PRO A 123 -2.51 -4.61 -11.85
CA PRO A 123 -1.52 -4.93 -12.87
C PRO A 123 -1.28 -3.62 -13.61
N GLU A 124 -0.02 -3.23 -13.81
CA GLU A 124 0.31 -2.06 -14.60
C GLU A 124 -0.46 -2.18 -15.90
N ALA A 125 -1.63 -1.54 -15.99
CA ALA A 125 -2.30 -1.29 -17.23
C ALA A 125 -1.30 -0.41 -17.92
N ALA A 126 -0.52 -0.98 -18.84
CA ALA A 126 0.42 -0.26 -19.69
C ALA A 126 -0.23 1.07 -20.04
N ALA A 127 0.26 2.15 -19.42
CA ALA A 127 -0.48 3.38 -19.18
C ALA A 127 -1.61 3.59 -20.19
N THR A 128 -2.84 3.14 -19.88
CA THR A 128 -4.01 3.44 -20.72
C THR A 128 -4.55 4.84 -20.43
N GLY A 129 -3.70 5.72 -19.91
CA GLY A 129 -3.72 7.11 -20.33
C GLY A 129 -3.08 7.18 -21.71
N GLU A 130 -3.79 6.70 -22.74
CA GLU A 130 -3.34 6.83 -24.12
C GLU A 130 -3.02 8.30 -24.37
N SER A 131 -1.73 8.60 -24.55
CA SER A 131 -1.28 9.99 -24.65
C SER A 131 -1.90 10.61 -25.91
N LYS A 132 -2.03 11.95 -25.94
CA LYS A 132 -2.47 12.65 -27.16
C LYS A 132 -1.67 12.19 -28.39
N LEU A 133 -0.39 11.86 -28.21
CA LEU A 133 0.49 11.35 -29.27
C LEU A 133 0.12 9.94 -29.73
N ASP A 134 -0.26 9.04 -28.83
CA ASP A 134 -0.65 7.67 -29.17
C ASP A 134 -1.97 7.67 -29.95
N LYS A 135 -2.93 8.52 -29.56
CA LYS A 135 -4.18 8.73 -30.29
C LYS A 135 -3.93 9.28 -31.70
N LEU A 136 -3.03 10.25 -31.83
CA LEU A 136 -2.65 10.81 -33.13
C LEU A 136 -1.97 9.78 -34.03
N LYS A 137 -1.15 8.88 -33.47
CA LYS A 137 -0.50 7.81 -34.22
C LYS A 137 -1.52 6.84 -34.79
N LYS A 138 -2.46 6.35 -33.97
CA LYS A 138 -3.54 5.46 -34.44
C LYS A 138 -4.45 6.13 -35.45
N LEU A 139 -4.76 7.41 -35.23
CA LEU A 139 -5.57 8.18 -36.17
C LEU A 139 -4.86 8.31 -37.53
N LYS A 140 -3.53 8.47 -37.54
CA LYS A 140 -2.73 8.47 -38.77
C LYS A 140 -2.70 7.09 -39.42
N ASP A 141 -2.58 6.03 -38.63
CA ASP A 141 -2.61 4.65 -39.16
C ASP A 141 -3.95 4.36 -39.86
N LEU A 142 -5.08 4.85 -39.31
CA LEU A 142 -6.40 4.73 -39.94
C LEU A 142 -6.49 5.47 -41.29
N LEU A 143 -5.87 6.65 -41.39
CA LEU A 143 -5.79 7.41 -42.64
C LEU A 143 -4.91 6.70 -43.67
N ASP A 144 -3.75 6.20 -43.25
CA ASP A 144 -2.80 5.49 -44.13
C ASP A 144 -3.37 4.15 -44.63
N MET A 145 -4.30 3.56 -43.87
CA MET A 145 -5.11 2.39 -44.27
C MET A 145 -6.33 2.74 -45.13
N GLU A 146 -6.56 4.02 -45.45
CA GLU A 146 -7.76 4.52 -46.14
C GLU A 146 -9.08 4.14 -45.45
N ALA A 147 -9.03 3.84 -44.14
CA ALA A 147 -10.21 3.52 -43.34
C ALA A 147 -11.01 4.78 -42.94
N ILE A 148 -10.36 5.94 -43.00
CA ILE A 148 -10.96 7.26 -42.83
C ILE A 148 -10.44 8.20 -43.93
N THR A 149 -11.19 9.27 -44.20
CA THR A 149 -10.80 10.32 -45.14
C THR A 149 -9.89 11.35 -44.48
N GLN A 150 -9.18 12.13 -45.31
CA GLN A 150 -8.35 13.26 -44.84
C GLN A 150 -9.17 14.27 -44.02
N ALA A 151 -10.43 14.52 -44.39
CA ALA A 151 -11.31 15.44 -43.68
C ALA A 151 -11.67 14.94 -42.27
N GLU A 152 -11.97 13.65 -42.14
CA GLU A 152 -12.25 13.00 -40.85
C GLU A 152 -11.00 12.97 -39.95
N TYR A 153 -9.84 12.70 -40.54
CA TYR A 153 -8.54 12.78 -39.85
C TYR A 153 -8.30 14.18 -39.27
N ASP A 154 -8.50 15.24 -40.05
CA ASP A 154 -8.24 16.61 -39.61
C ASP A 154 -9.21 17.07 -38.51
N GLN A 155 -10.48 16.64 -38.57
CA GLN A 155 -11.45 16.90 -37.51
C GLN A 155 -11.05 16.22 -36.19
N MET A 156 -10.80 14.91 -36.22
CA MET A 156 -10.44 14.15 -35.03
C MET A 156 -9.09 14.58 -34.45
N LYS A 157 -8.14 14.96 -35.30
CA LYS A 157 -6.84 15.49 -34.88
C LYS A 157 -6.99 16.78 -34.09
N LYS A 158 -7.92 17.66 -34.49
CA LYS A 158 -8.21 18.90 -33.76
C LYS A 158 -8.80 18.61 -32.38
N GLU A 159 -9.77 17.70 -32.31
CA GLU A 159 -10.39 17.26 -31.04
C GLU A 159 -9.38 16.65 -30.05
N ILE A 160 -8.35 15.94 -30.56
CA ILE A 160 -7.30 15.36 -29.71
C ILE A 160 -6.32 16.42 -29.19
N LEU A 161 -6.08 17.49 -29.95
CA LEU A 161 -5.09 18.52 -29.62
C LEU A 161 -5.64 19.61 -28.70
N GLU A 162 -6.93 19.92 -28.76
CA GLU A 162 -7.64 20.78 -27.79
C GLU A 162 -7.63 20.17 -26.37
#